data_AF-A0A535M5H8-F1
#
_entry.id   AF-A0A535M5H8-F1
#
_cell.length_a   1.000
_cell.length_b   1.000
_cell.length_c   1.000
_cell.angle_alpha   90.00
_cell.angle_beta   90.00
_cell.angle_gamma   90.00
#
_symmetry.space_group_name_H-M   'P 1'
#
loop_
_entity.id
_entity.type
_entity.pdbx_description
1 polymer ?
#
loop_
_entity_poly.entity_id
_entity_poly.type
_entity_poly.pdbx_seq_one_letter_code
_entity_poly.pdbx_strand_id
1 'polypeptide(L)'
;MTVRVSTVAELLAADLRSRGVTRVFGLCGGHVQPVWDALDRLGVEVVDVRHECAAVYMAQAQADLGGGVGVVLATAGPGLTNTVTGLASAHLARSPVVLVAGCPPRPQSGMGALQDLPQAALIAPLCRRVETVLDRRHLLARLDAVWSAALGEEGPQGPACIEVPTDLLEEPADGLDAPRARPDAARAPALLPDPGSVRAAVDLLRGGGRVLVVTGRGARDDPGAVRDLLDATGAGHLDTAESRGVVPWDHPSQLTAVRSRAMAEAELVVTVGRRLDFQLGYGSTAVFAAEPRWLRVGRTTEEIAGNRRGDVTVQADAGAALRAMLEAGLGERAPDTAWRDALHRDSEERIAMARSRTPELVTGDGGIPLDAALGRLARPGGARLPRRRRALRRVRGAHPAGAAGDRGGRRRRARLLGDGARHRGAPRRPGARGRGEQRGLEHRAAGPDRALRREPRRRRAARLPLRPARPRAGRPRRAGRGRRNPPRRAAPRPRERPRGRRRVGQPRAGLAGLAQRHGRGAHPPGAGAVGPRGTHSAGSAYPLRIVPAPSFIRAIG
;
A
#
# COMPACT_ATOMS: atom_id res chain seq x y z
N MET A 1 24.29 -24.16 5.24
CA MET A 1 23.77 -24.46 6.59
C MET A 1 22.27 -24.35 6.56
N THR A 2 21.56 -25.44 6.84
CA THR A 2 20.11 -25.41 7.13
C THR A 2 19.96 -24.88 8.54
N VAL A 3 19.54 -23.62 8.69
CA VAL A 3 19.27 -23.04 10.02
C VAL A 3 18.07 -23.79 10.59
N ARG A 4 18.23 -24.38 11.78
CA ARG A 4 17.14 -25.03 12.49
C ARG A 4 16.20 -23.94 12.99
N VAL A 5 14.93 -24.00 12.61
CA VAL A 5 13.90 -23.07 13.07
C VAL A 5 13.46 -23.50 14.47
N SER A 6 13.79 -22.69 15.48
CA SER A 6 13.59 -22.97 16.90
C SER A 6 12.53 -22.06 17.51
N THR A 7 12.47 -20.79 17.06
CA THR A 7 11.52 -19.79 17.56
C THR A 7 10.59 -19.27 16.47
N VAL A 8 9.51 -18.60 16.88
CA VAL A 8 8.57 -17.96 15.95
C VAL A 8 9.25 -16.87 15.11
N ALA A 9 10.20 -16.13 15.67
CA ALA A 9 11.01 -15.16 14.92
C ALA A 9 11.84 -15.83 13.80
N GLU A 10 12.44 -16.99 14.09
CA GLU A 10 13.19 -17.77 13.09
C GLU A 10 12.26 -18.35 12.02
N LEU A 11 11.02 -18.71 12.39
CA LEU A 11 10.01 -19.17 11.44
C LEU A 11 9.61 -18.04 10.48
N LEU A 12 9.36 -16.84 11.01
CA LEU A 12 9.05 -15.65 10.22
C LEU A 12 10.20 -15.30 9.26
N ALA A 13 11.44 -15.27 9.76
CA ALA A 13 12.61 -14.97 8.95
C ALA A 13 12.85 -16.03 7.85
N ALA A 14 12.68 -17.31 8.18
CA ALA A 14 12.78 -18.41 7.22
C ALA A 14 11.69 -18.32 6.13
N ASP A 15 10.47 -17.93 6.50
CA ASP A 15 9.38 -17.74 5.55
C ASP A 15 9.63 -16.55 4.60
N LEU A 16 10.05 -15.39 5.13
CA LEU A 16 10.47 -14.26 4.31
C LEU A 16 11.57 -14.66 3.31
N ARG A 17 12.61 -15.37 3.76
CA ARG A 17 13.65 -15.88 2.88
C ARG A 17 13.11 -16.85 1.82
N SER A 18 12.18 -17.73 2.19
CA SER A 18 11.55 -18.67 1.24
C SER A 18 10.73 -17.97 0.14
N ARG A 19 10.27 -16.74 0.40
CA ARG A 19 9.61 -15.86 -0.58
C ARG A 19 10.60 -15.09 -1.46
N GLY A 20 11.90 -15.35 -1.34
CA GLY A 20 12.94 -14.68 -2.11
C GLY A 20 13.39 -13.34 -1.52
N VAL A 21 13.04 -13.04 -0.27
CA VAL A 21 13.54 -11.82 0.40
C VAL A 21 15.04 -11.98 0.65
N THR A 22 15.84 -11.17 -0.05
CA THR A 22 17.30 -11.09 0.11
C THR A 22 17.73 -9.89 0.93
N ARG A 23 16.87 -8.89 1.07
CA ARG A 23 17.12 -7.63 1.76
C ARG A 23 15.88 -7.11 2.48
N VAL A 24 16.07 -6.59 3.69
CA VAL A 24 15.08 -5.83 4.45
C VAL A 24 15.65 -4.48 4.89
N PHE A 25 14.77 -3.52 5.18
CA PHE A 25 15.17 -2.18 5.60
C PHE A 25 14.54 -1.85 6.96
N GLY A 26 15.28 -1.30 7.91
CA GLY A 26 14.71 -0.98 9.21
C GLY A 26 15.66 -0.23 10.11
N LEU A 27 15.15 0.28 11.22
CA LEU A 27 15.95 0.78 12.33
C LEU A 27 15.79 -0.21 13.48
N CYS A 28 16.92 -0.62 14.09
CA CYS A 28 16.88 -1.64 15.14
C CYS A 28 16.07 -1.18 16.37
N GLY A 29 15.43 -2.14 17.04
CA GLY A 29 14.65 -1.87 18.24
C GLY A 29 14.17 -3.13 18.94
N GLY A 30 14.02 -3.06 20.27
CA GLY A 30 13.83 -4.24 21.11
C GLY A 30 12.63 -5.12 20.75
N HIS A 31 11.54 -4.53 20.23
CA HIS A 31 10.34 -5.30 19.88
C HIS A 31 10.48 -6.15 18.61
N VAL A 32 11.42 -5.80 17.72
CA VAL A 32 11.65 -6.52 16.44
C VAL A 32 13.02 -7.23 16.42
N GLN A 33 13.83 -7.06 17.46
CA GLN A 33 15.17 -7.63 17.57
C GLN A 33 15.23 -9.14 17.30
N PRO A 34 14.29 -9.99 17.80
CA PRO A 34 14.35 -11.43 17.52
C PRO A 34 14.28 -11.75 16.01
N VAL A 35 13.49 -10.99 15.24
CA VAL A 35 13.38 -11.15 13.78
C VAL A 35 14.62 -10.64 13.08
N TRP A 36 15.16 -9.51 13.54
CA TRP A 36 16.40 -8.92 13.03
C TRP A 36 17.56 -9.93 13.11
N ASP A 37 17.77 -10.51 14.29
CA ASP A 37 18.85 -11.47 14.52
C ASP A 37 18.66 -12.76 13.71
N ALA A 38 17.41 -13.20 13.54
CA ALA A 38 17.09 -14.39 12.75
C ALA A 38 17.35 -14.18 11.25
N LEU A 39 17.04 -12.99 10.72
CA LEU A 39 17.32 -12.63 9.32
C LEU A 39 18.83 -12.55 9.05
N ASP A 40 19.60 -11.93 9.96
CA ASP A 40 21.06 -11.86 9.87
C ASP A 40 21.69 -13.26 9.85
N ARG A 41 21.28 -14.17 10.77
CA ARG A 41 21.74 -15.57 10.77
C ARG A 41 21.40 -16.33 9.49
N LEU A 42 20.31 -15.96 8.82
CA LEU A 42 19.90 -16.57 7.55
C LEU A 42 20.61 -15.97 6.33
N GLY A 43 21.43 -14.94 6.52
CA GLY A 43 22.14 -14.23 5.45
C GLY A 43 21.24 -13.29 4.65
N VAL A 44 20.10 -12.87 5.19
CA VAL A 44 19.29 -11.79 4.61
C VAL A 44 19.93 -10.47 5.00
N GLU A 45 20.21 -9.61 4.02
CA GLU A 45 20.82 -8.31 4.27
C GLU A 45 19.85 -7.41 5.04
N VAL A 46 20.25 -6.95 6.23
CA VAL A 46 19.48 -5.96 6.99
C VAL A 46 20.13 -4.59 6.81
N VAL A 47 19.46 -3.70 6.06
CA VAL A 47 19.90 -2.32 5.87
C VAL A 47 19.42 -1.48 7.04
N ASP A 48 20.33 -1.19 7.97
CA ASP A 48 20.08 -0.31 9.11
C ASP A 48 20.00 1.16 8.68
N VAL A 49 18.86 1.80 8.90
CA VAL A 49 18.61 3.19 8.53
C VAL A 49 18.63 4.11 9.74
N ARG A 50 18.77 5.42 9.53
CA ARG A 50 18.74 6.40 10.63
C ARG A 50 17.34 6.88 11.01
N HIS A 51 16.32 6.49 10.23
CA HIS A 51 14.92 6.86 10.43
C HIS A 51 14.00 5.92 9.63
N GLU A 52 12.94 5.40 10.23
CA GLU A 52 12.07 4.35 9.64
C GLU A 52 11.37 4.78 8.35
N CYS A 53 10.98 6.06 8.24
CA CYS A 53 10.51 6.64 6.97
C CYS A 53 11.46 6.36 5.79
N ALA A 54 12.77 6.44 5.99
CA ALA A 54 13.76 6.13 4.95
C ALA A 54 13.76 4.64 4.59
N ALA A 55 13.59 3.74 5.57
CA ALA A 55 13.45 2.31 5.30
C ALA A 55 12.25 2.01 4.40
N VAL A 56 11.11 2.69 4.63
CA VAL A 56 9.93 2.52 3.76
C VAL A 56 10.20 3.03 2.34
N TYR A 57 10.87 4.17 2.18
CA TYR A 57 11.22 4.67 0.84
C TYR A 57 12.19 3.74 0.10
N MET A 58 13.17 3.14 0.80
CA MET A 58 14.08 2.16 0.20
C MET A 58 13.34 0.88 -0.21
N ALA A 59 12.45 0.36 0.65
CA ALA A 59 11.61 -0.79 0.35
C ALA A 59 10.68 -0.51 -0.85
N GLN A 60 10.08 0.68 -0.89
CA GLN A 60 9.27 1.14 -2.02
C GLN A 60 10.09 1.17 -3.32
N ALA A 61 11.29 1.77 -3.29
CA ALA A 61 12.15 1.84 -4.46
C ALA A 61 12.60 0.46 -4.96
N GLN A 62 12.94 -0.45 -4.04
CA GLN A 62 13.26 -1.84 -4.39
C GLN A 62 12.07 -2.52 -5.09
N ALA A 63 10.87 -2.37 -4.55
CA ALA A 63 9.68 -2.95 -5.15
C ALA A 63 9.36 -2.38 -6.55
N ASP A 64 9.49 -1.05 -6.71
CA ASP A 64 9.15 -0.38 -7.97
C ASP A 64 10.20 -0.58 -9.07
N LEU A 65 11.48 -0.73 -8.72
CA LEU A 65 12.59 -0.85 -9.69
C LEU A 65 13.08 -2.28 -9.89
N GLY A 66 13.11 -3.09 -8.81
CA GLY A 66 13.57 -4.48 -8.82
C GLY A 66 12.44 -5.51 -8.95
N GLY A 67 11.18 -5.08 -8.78
CA GLY A 67 10.03 -5.99 -8.70
C GLY A 67 9.92 -6.69 -7.34
N GLY A 68 8.90 -7.54 -7.20
CA GLY A 68 8.62 -8.24 -5.93
C GLY A 68 8.10 -7.32 -4.83
N VAL A 69 8.27 -7.75 -3.57
CA VAL A 69 7.78 -7.03 -2.37
C VAL A 69 8.96 -6.42 -1.61
N GLY A 70 8.87 -5.14 -1.28
CA GLY A 70 9.82 -4.49 -0.36
C GLY A 70 9.47 -4.80 1.09
N VAL A 71 10.44 -5.16 1.93
CA VAL A 71 10.18 -5.53 3.34
C VAL A 71 10.81 -4.51 4.29
N VAL A 72 10.01 -4.03 5.24
CA VAL A 72 10.40 -3.05 6.27
C VAL A 72 10.31 -3.70 7.65
N LEU A 73 11.30 -3.47 8.51
CA LEU A 73 11.25 -3.79 9.94
C LEU A 73 11.05 -2.51 10.75
N ALA A 74 10.12 -2.53 11.72
CA ALA A 74 9.96 -1.43 12.67
C ALA A 74 9.64 -1.94 14.09
N THR A 75 10.15 -1.23 15.10
CA THR A 75 9.78 -1.45 16.51
C THR A 75 8.41 -0.82 16.82
N ALA A 76 7.90 -1.11 18.03
CA ALA A 76 6.64 -0.59 18.53
C ALA A 76 6.62 0.95 18.70
N GLY A 77 5.41 1.49 18.83
CA GLY A 77 5.08 2.88 19.11
C GLY A 77 5.80 3.88 18.19
N PRO A 78 6.80 4.64 18.68
CA PRO A 78 7.50 5.65 17.89
C PRO A 78 8.06 5.12 16.56
N GLY A 79 8.64 3.91 16.55
CA GLY A 79 9.27 3.37 15.35
C GLY A 79 8.26 3.11 14.23
N LEU A 80 7.13 2.48 14.57
CA LEU A 80 6.01 2.35 13.65
C LEU A 80 5.42 3.70 13.25
N THR A 81 5.26 4.66 14.17
CA THR A 81 4.72 5.99 13.81
C THR A 81 5.62 6.74 12.82
N ASN A 82 6.93 6.53 12.89
CA ASN A 82 7.89 7.08 11.93
C ASN A 82 7.76 6.49 10.51
N THR A 83 7.10 5.33 10.36
CA THR A 83 6.84 4.73 9.03
C THR A 83 5.67 5.40 8.30
N VAL A 84 4.76 6.07 9.01
CA VAL A 84 3.46 6.55 8.49
C VAL A 84 3.60 7.37 7.21
N THR A 85 4.57 8.30 7.16
CA THR A 85 4.80 9.13 5.97
C THR A 85 5.26 8.30 4.77
N GLY A 86 6.17 7.36 4.99
CA GLY A 86 6.63 6.46 3.92
C GLY A 86 5.53 5.50 3.46
N LEU A 87 4.73 4.96 4.39
CA LEU A 87 3.59 4.10 4.06
C LEU A 87 2.55 4.85 3.22
N ALA A 88 2.29 6.12 3.53
CA ALA A 88 1.40 6.95 2.72
C ALA A 88 1.91 7.11 1.27
N SER A 89 3.22 7.30 1.09
CA SER A 89 3.84 7.32 -0.24
C SER A 89 3.64 5.99 -0.99
N ALA A 90 4.00 4.87 -0.36
CA ALA A 90 3.85 3.54 -0.94
C ALA A 90 2.37 3.23 -1.27
N HIS A 91 1.45 3.63 -0.41
CA HIS A 91 0.01 3.46 -0.63
C HIS A 91 -0.49 4.19 -1.87
N LEU A 92 -0.13 5.47 -2.00
CA LEU A 92 -0.55 6.31 -3.11
C LEU A 92 0.06 5.85 -4.43
N ALA A 93 1.32 5.40 -4.39
CA ALA A 93 2.03 4.82 -5.53
C ALA A 93 1.56 3.39 -5.89
N ARG A 94 0.83 2.72 -4.99
CA ARG A 94 0.44 1.30 -5.11
C ARG A 94 1.65 0.35 -5.15
N SER A 95 2.69 0.67 -4.39
CA SER A 95 3.92 -0.13 -4.32
C SER A 95 3.77 -1.25 -3.27
N PRO A 96 4.16 -2.50 -3.57
CA PRO A 96 3.99 -3.63 -2.67
C PRO A 96 5.05 -3.61 -1.56
N VAL A 97 4.68 -3.14 -0.39
CA VAL A 97 5.57 -3.06 0.78
C VAL A 97 4.97 -3.87 1.93
N VAL A 98 5.74 -4.74 2.56
CA VAL A 98 5.33 -5.44 3.77
C VAL A 98 6.09 -4.85 4.95
N LEU A 99 5.35 -4.30 5.90
CA LEU A 99 5.87 -3.88 7.21
C LEU A 99 5.75 -5.04 8.19
N VAL A 100 6.88 -5.46 8.76
CA VAL A 100 6.94 -6.35 9.91
C VAL A 100 7.18 -5.49 11.14
N ALA A 101 6.18 -5.39 11.99
CA ALA A 101 6.20 -4.55 13.18
C ALA A 101 6.25 -5.40 14.45
N GLY A 102 7.16 -5.05 15.36
CA GLY A 102 7.08 -5.52 16.75
C GLY A 102 6.01 -4.76 17.53
N CYS A 103 5.38 -5.41 18.50
CA CYS A 103 4.53 -4.75 19.49
C CYS A 103 4.81 -5.25 20.91
N PRO A 104 4.33 -4.54 21.96
CA PRO A 104 4.62 -4.92 23.33
C PRO A 104 4.17 -6.34 23.67
N PRO A 105 4.80 -6.99 24.67
CA PRO A 105 4.42 -8.32 25.11
C PRO A 105 2.93 -8.42 25.48
N ARG A 106 2.26 -9.50 25.09
CA ARG A 106 0.83 -9.72 25.38
C ARG A 106 0.48 -9.57 26.88
N PRO A 107 1.29 -10.07 27.84
CA PRO A 107 1.00 -9.90 29.27
C PRO A 107 0.98 -8.45 29.76
N GLN A 108 1.55 -7.51 29.00
CA GLN A 108 1.62 -6.09 29.35
C GLN A 108 0.55 -5.24 28.63
N SER A 109 -0.28 -5.87 27.79
CA SER A 109 -1.32 -5.18 27.03
C SER A 109 -2.28 -4.40 27.93
N GLY A 110 -2.43 -3.09 27.69
CA GLY A 110 -3.31 -2.23 28.48
C GLY A 110 -2.76 -1.81 29.84
N MET A 111 -1.51 -2.17 30.14
CA MET A 111 -0.82 -1.77 31.37
C MET A 111 0.07 -0.53 31.18
N GLY A 112 0.06 0.08 29.99
CA GLY A 112 0.97 1.17 29.64
C GLY A 112 2.40 0.65 29.41
N ALA A 113 2.50 -0.43 28.63
CA ALA A 113 3.79 -1.03 28.28
C ALA A 113 4.72 -0.03 27.57
N LEU A 114 6.00 -0.38 27.47
CA LEU A 114 6.96 0.45 26.73
C LEU A 114 6.48 0.58 25.27
N GLN A 115 6.26 1.82 24.83
CA GLN A 115 5.79 2.13 23.46
C GLN A 115 4.40 1.55 23.12
N ASP A 116 3.56 1.32 24.14
CA ASP A 116 2.17 0.86 23.99
C ASP A 116 1.31 1.89 23.24
N LEU A 117 0.82 1.48 22.08
CA LEU A 117 0.03 2.30 21.17
C LEU A 117 -0.89 1.36 20.37
N PRO A 118 -2.12 1.76 20.00
CA PRO A 118 -2.95 1.00 19.06
C PRO A 118 -2.40 1.13 17.63
N GLN A 119 -1.21 0.58 17.38
CA GLN A 119 -0.43 0.77 16.16
C GLN A 119 -1.18 0.31 14.92
N ALA A 120 -1.83 -0.85 14.99
CA ALA A 120 -2.63 -1.39 13.91
C ALA A 120 -3.73 -0.41 13.45
N ALA A 121 -4.43 0.22 14.40
CA ALA A 121 -5.46 1.21 14.11
C ALA A 121 -4.88 2.50 13.49
N LEU A 122 -3.66 2.88 13.87
CA LEU A 122 -2.97 4.06 13.35
C LEU A 122 -2.67 3.92 11.84
N ILE A 123 -2.21 2.74 11.41
CA ILE A 123 -1.75 2.51 10.03
C ILE A 123 -2.79 1.84 9.13
N ALA A 124 -3.90 1.34 9.68
CA ALA A 124 -4.95 0.66 8.92
C ALA A 124 -5.43 1.45 7.68
N PRO A 125 -5.63 2.78 7.72
CA PRO A 125 -6.05 3.54 6.52
C PRO A 125 -4.99 3.60 5.42
N LEU A 126 -3.72 3.35 5.76
CA LEU A 126 -2.59 3.39 4.85
C LEU A 126 -2.21 2.02 4.31
N CYS A 127 -2.65 0.93 4.95
CA CYS A 127 -2.30 -0.42 4.53
C CYS A 127 -3.48 -1.10 3.81
N ARG A 128 -3.18 -1.98 2.85
CA ARG A 128 -4.15 -2.89 2.21
C ARG A 128 -4.68 -3.90 3.21
N ARG A 129 -3.82 -4.31 4.14
CA ARG A 129 -4.15 -5.22 5.24
C ARG A 129 -3.24 -4.95 6.42
N VAL A 130 -3.79 -5.09 7.63
CA VAL A 130 -3.04 -5.08 8.88
C VAL A 130 -3.47 -6.29 9.69
N GLU A 131 -2.52 -7.15 10.06
CA GLU A 131 -2.76 -8.33 10.88
C GLU A 131 -1.95 -8.22 12.17
N THR A 132 -2.60 -8.34 13.33
CA THR A 132 -1.91 -8.53 14.61
C THR A 132 -1.97 -10.01 14.99
N VAL A 133 -0.82 -10.67 15.09
CA VAL A 133 -0.73 -12.10 15.38
C VAL A 133 -0.61 -12.31 16.89
N LEU A 134 -1.66 -12.85 17.52
CA LEU A 134 -1.69 -13.10 18.97
C LEU A 134 -1.44 -14.57 19.36
N ASP A 135 -1.46 -15.47 18.37
CA ASP A 135 -1.21 -16.91 18.53
C ASP A 135 -0.23 -17.38 17.46
N ARG A 136 0.85 -18.04 17.88
CA ARG A 136 1.94 -18.49 16.99
C ARG A 136 1.47 -19.40 15.86
N ARG A 137 0.39 -20.15 16.06
CA ARG A 137 -0.19 -21.05 15.03
C ARG A 137 -0.76 -20.31 13.83
N HIS A 138 -1.05 -19.02 13.98
CA HIS A 138 -1.62 -18.21 12.91
C HIS A 138 -0.57 -17.43 12.12
N LEU A 139 0.70 -17.40 12.55
CA LEU A 139 1.73 -16.54 11.95
C LEU A 139 1.79 -16.67 10.43
N LEU A 140 2.00 -17.89 9.92
CA LEU A 140 2.19 -18.12 8.48
C LEU A 140 0.93 -17.77 7.68
N ALA A 141 -0.25 -18.19 8.15
CA ALA A 141 -1.51 -17.89 7.47
C ALA A 141 -1.80 -16.38 7.43
N ARG A 142 -1.47 -15.63 8.49
CA ARG A 142 -1.63 -14.16 8.49
C ARG A 142 -0.58 -13.47 7.62
N LEU A 143 0.65 -13.97 7.61
CA LEU A 143 1.70 -13.48 6.72
C LEU A 143 1.33 -13.70 5.26
N ASP A 144 0.76 -14.85 4.90
CA ASP A 144 0.24 -15.11 3.56
C ASP A 144 -0.81 -14.09 3.15
N ALA A 145 -1.77 -13.79 4.02
CA ALA A 145 -2.81 -12.81 3.73
C ALA A 145 -2.24 -11.38 3.60
N VAL A 146 -1.26 -11.01 4.43
CA VAL A 146 -0.53 -9.73 4.33
C VAL A 146 0.22 -9.65 3.00
N TRP A 147 0.88 -10.74 2.59
CA TRP A 147 1.62 -10.81 1.34
C TRP A 147 0.70 -10.74 0.11
N SER A 148 -0.41 -11.49 0.11
CA SER A 148 -1.48 -11.43 -0.89
C SER A 148 -2.02 -10.00 -1.08
N ALA A 149 -2.34 -9.34 0.04
CA ALA A 149 -2.84 -7.97 0.03
C ALA A 149 -1.79 -6.99 -0.52
N ALA A 150 -0.51 -7.15 -0.15
CA ALA A 150 0.57 -6.31 -0.65
C ALA A 150 0.72 -6.40 -2.18
N LEU A 151 0.58 -7.61 -2.74
CA LEU A 151 0.66 -7.89 -4.17
C LEU A 151 -0.60 -7.51 -4.96
N GLY A 152 -1.71 -7.13 -4.29
CA GLY A 152 -2.95 -6.76 -4.97
C GLY A 152 -3.80 -7.96 -5.43
N GLU A 153 -3.70 -9.10 -4.73
CA GLU A 153 -4.57 -10.25 -4.99
C GLU A 153 -6.02 -9.97 -4.54
N GLU A 154 -6.18 -9.23 -3.44
CA GLU A 154 -7.48 -8.88 -2.84
C GLU A 154 -8.00 -7.50 -3.28
N GLY A 155 -7.29 -6.79 -4.16
CA GLY A 155 -7.63 -5.42 -4.55
C GLY A 155 -6.43 -4.64 -5.11
N PRO A 156 -6.37 -3.32 -4.93
CA PRO A 156 -5.20 -2.54 -5.33
C PRO A 156 -3.95 -2.98 -4.58
N GLN A 157 -2.83 -3.11 -5.29
CA GLN A 157 -1.50 -3.30 -4.72
C GLN A 157 -1.13 -2.16 -3.76
N GLY A 158 -0.30 -2.42 -2.74
CA GLY A 158 0.10 -1.38 -1.80
C GLY A 158 0.79 -1.93 -0.55
N PRO A 159 1.05 -1.08 0.46
CA PRO A 159 1.67 -1.53 1.70
C PRO A 159 0.70 -2.41 2.50
N ALA A 160 1.21 -3.40 3.21
CA ALA A 160 0.49 -4.22 4.17
C ALA A 160 1.36 -4.46 5.41
N CYS A 161 0.75 -4.76 6.55
CA CYS A 161 1.47 -4.88 7.83
C CYS A 161 1.14 -6.19 8.54
N ILE A 162 2.16 -6.83 9.09
CA ILE A 162 2.05 -7.87 10.10
C ILE A 162 2.70 -7.37 11.39
N GLU A 163 1.90 -7.33 12.46
CA GLU A 163 2.33 -6.97 13.80
C GLU A 163 2.41 -8.22 14.67
N VAL A 164 3.53 -8.39 15.38
CA VAL A 164 3.78 -9.56 16.22
C VAL A 164 4.32 -9.13 17.60
N PRO A 165 3.69 -9.56 18.71
CA PRO A 165 4.18 -9.29 20.06
C PRO A 165 5.58 -9.88 20.31
N THR A 166 6.44 -9.15 21.03
CA THR A 166 7.81 -9.61 21.31
C THR A 166 7.86 -10.96 22.01
N ASP A 167 6.98 -11.20 22.99
CA ASP A 167 6.94 -12.47 23.72
C ASP A 167 6.52 -13.64 22.82
N LEU A 168 5.68 -13.37 21.81
CA LEU A 168 5.29 -14.37 20.82
C LEU A 168 6.43 -14.71 19.86
N LEU A 169 7.25 -13.73 19.48
CA LEU A 169 8.42 -13.93 18.61
C LEU A 169 9.46 -14.86 19.25
N GLU A 170 9.54 -14.87 20.57
CA GLU A 170 10.46 -15.71 21.36
C GLU A 170 9.90 -17.10 21.69
N GLU A 171 8.60 -17.35 21.45
CA GLU A 171 8.01 -18.66 21.68
C GLU A 171 8.65 -19.75 20.79
N PRO A 172 8.66 -21.02 21.25
CA PRO A 172 9.11 -22.14 20.44
C PRO A 172 8.27 -22.31 19.16
N ALA A 173 8.92 -22.67 18.05
CA ALA A 173 8.26 -23.01 16.79
C ALA A 173 7.87 -24.50 16.68
N ASP A 174 8.07 -25.30 17.73
CA ASP A 174 7.76 -26.73 17.72
C ASP A 174 6.28 -27.00 17.40
N GLY A 175 6.05 -27.90 16.44
CA GLY A 175 4.71 -28.28 15.99
C GLY A 175 4.00 -27.26 15.11
N LEU A 176 4.68 -26.19 14.67
CA LEU A 176 4.17 -25.27 13.66
C LEU A 176 4.45 -25.79 12.25
N ASP A 177 3.64 -25.33 11.30
CA ASP A 177 3.87 -25.59 9.88
C ASP A 177 5.24 -25.03 9.44
N ALA A 178 5.91 -25.76 8.55
CA ALA A 178 7.12 -25.26 7.91
C ALA A 178 6.79 -24.20 6.86
N PRO A 179 7.68 -23.21 6.64
CA PRO A 179 7.54 -22.28 5.52
C PRO A 179 7.37 -23.02 4.20
N ARG A 180 6.46 -22.54 3.37
CA ARG A 180 6.22 -23.11 2.04
C ARG A 180 6.55 -22.06 1.01
N ALA A 181 7.40 -22.43 0.05
CA ALA A 181 7.65 -21.58 -1.11
C ALA A 181 6.32 -21.28 -1.80
N ARG A 182 6.03 -19.99 -1.97
CA ARG A 182 4.85 -19.55 -2.70
C ARG A 182 5.06 -19.85 -4.19
N PRO A 183 4.16 -20.59 -4.86
CA PRO A 183 4.26 -20.79 -6.31
C PRO A 183 4.21 -19.42 -6.99
N ASP A 184 5.26 -19.07 -7.72
CA ASP A 184 5.46 -17.79 -8.41
C ASP A 184 5.14 -16.54 -7.57
N ALA A 185 6.06 -16.18 -6.67
CA ALA A 185 5.88 -15.11 -5.68
C ALA A 185 5.82 -13.68 -6.26
N ALA A 186 5.94 -13.51 -7.58
CA ALA A 186 6.16 -12.21 -8.22
C ALA A 186 4.88 -11.49 -8.63
N ARG A 187 3.74 -12.18 -8.80
CA ARG A 187 2.52 -11.55 -9.35
C ARG A 187 1.22 -12.15 -8.82
N ALA A 188 0.22 -11.28 -8.64
CA ALA A 188 -1.14 -11.71 -8.36
C ALA A 188 -1.70 -12.61 -9.49
N PRO A 189 -2.63 -13.54 -9.21
CA PRO A 189 -3.28 -14.34 -10.24
C PRO A 189 -3.92 -13.48 -11.33
N ALA A 190 -3.79 -13.96 -12.56
CA ALA A 190 -4.25 -13.23 -13.74
C ALA A 190 -5.78 -13.06 -13.74
N LEU A 191 -6.27 -11.83 -13.82
CA LEU A 191 -7.68 -11.52 -14.00
C LEU A 191 -7.98 -11.37 -15.49
N LEU A 192 -8.75 -12.32 -16.05
CA LEU A 192 -9.12 -12.32 -17.46
C LEU A 192 -10.35 -11.45 -17.73
N PRO A 193 -10.43 -10.82 -18.92
CA PRO A 193 -11.56 -9.96 -19.27
C PRO A 193 -12.82 -10.76 -19.64
N ASP A 194 -14.00 -10.18 -19.35
CA ASP A 194 -15.27 -10.68 -19.87
C ASP A 194 -15.34 -10.53 -21.40
N PRO A 195 -15.68 -11.59 -22.16
CA PRO A 195 -15.75 -11.52 -23.63
C PRO A 195 -16.74 -10.48 -24.16
N GLY A 196 -17.81 -10.18 -23.44
CA GLY A 196 -18.77 -9.13 -23.80
C GLY A 196 -18.16 -7.73 -23.68
N SER A 197 -17.46 -7.47 -22.57
CA SER A 197 -16.67 -6.25 -22.39
C SER A 197 -15.57 -6.09 -23.45
N VAL A 198 -14.90 -7.17 -23.85
CA VAL A 198 -13.90 -7.15 -24.93
C VAL A 198 -14.54 -6.74 -26.26
N ARG A 199 -15.66 -7.37 -26.64
CA ARG A 199 -16.38 -7.01 -27.87
C ARG A 199 -16.81 -5.55 -27.88
N ALA A 200 -17.40 -5.07 -26.79
CA ALA A 200 -17.81 -3.67 -26.66
C ALA A 200 -16.62 -2.70 -26.78
N ALA A 201 -15.45 -3.06 -26.23
CA ALA A 201 -14.25 -2.26 -26.34
C ALA A 201 -13.70 -2.22 -27.78
N VAL A 202 -13.68 -3.36 -28.46
CA VAL A 202 -13.29 -3.47 -29.87
C VAL A 202 -14.23 -2.68 -30.77
N ASP A 203 -15.55 -2.78 -30.57
CA ASP A 203 -16.53 -2.02 -31.34
C ASP A 203 -16.36 -0.50 -31.13
N LEU A 204 -16.06 -0.08 -29.90
CA LEU A 204 -15.76 1.32 -29.59
C LEU A 204 -14.49 1.82 -30.28
N LEU A 205 -13.42 1.00 -30.29
CA LEU A 205 -12.15 1.30 -30.96
C LEU A 205 -12.29 1.35 -32.49
N ARG A 206 -13.06 0.43 -33.07
CA ARG A 206 -13.37 0.40 -34.52
C ARG A 206 -14.16 1.62 -34.99
N GLY A 207 -14.91 2.25 -34.07
CA GLY A 207 -15.56 3.53 -34.34
C GLY A 207 -14.58 4.65 -34.74
N GLY A 208 -13.28 4.47 -34.46
CA GLY A 208 -12.20 5.35 -34.91
C GLY A 208 -12.24 6.75 -34.28
N GLY A 209 -11.63 7.70 -34.99
CA GLY A 209 -11.52 9.11 -34.59
C GLY A 209 -10.21 9.42 -33.87
N ARG A 210 -10.18 10.54 -33.14
CA ARG A 210 -8.99 10.98 -32.39
C ARG A 210 -8.82 10.16 -31.11
N VAL A 211 -8.20 8.98 -31.21
CA VAL A 211 -7.99 8.05 -30.10
C VAL A 211 -6.73 8.38 -29.31
N LEU A 212 -6.87 8.54 -27.99
CA LEU A 212 -5.78 8.80 -27.06
C LEU A 212 -5.67 7.69 -26.02
N VAL A 213 -4.54 6.99 -26.00
CA VAL A 213 -4.21 6.00 -24.97
C VAL A 213 -3.38 6.65 -23.87
N VAL A 214 -3.83 6.52 -22.63
CA VAL A 214 -3.11 7.00 -21.43
C VAL A 214 -2.79 5.82 -20.53
N THR A 215 -1.51 5.55 -20.33
CA THR A 215 -1.05 4.38 -19.56
C THR A 215 -0.79 4.72 -18.10
N GLY A 216 -1.08 3.77 -17.22
CA GLY A 216 -0.71 3.77 -15.81
C GLY A 216 0.10 2.53 -15.44
N ARG A 217 0.23 2.25 -14.14
CA ARG A 217 1.04 1.12 -13.63
C ARG A 217 0.70 -0.21 -14.32
N GLY A 218 -0.58 -0.52 -14.51
CA GLY A 218 -1.00 -1.80 -15.11
C GLY A 218 -0.52 -2.01 -16.56
N ALA A 219 -0.09 -0.95 -17.27
CA ALA A 219 0.49 -1.10 -18.60
C ALA A 219 1.89 -1.75 -18.60
N ARG A 220 2.56 -1.82 -17.43
CA ARG A 220 3.86 -2.51 -17.27
C ARG A 220 3.73 -4.03 -17.37
N ASP A 221 2.52 -4.55 -17.21
CA ASP A 221 2.21 -5.98 -17.25
C ASP A 221 2.52 -6.63 -18.60
N ASP A 222 2.26 -5.90 -19.68
CA ASP A 222 2.55 -6.31 -21.05
C ASP A 222 2.79 -5.07 -21.93
N PRO A 223 4.01 -4.53 -21.93
CA PRO A 223 4.37 -3.38 -22.76
C PRO A 223 4.20 -3.66 -24.26
N GLY A 224 4.30 -4.93 -24.68
CA GLY A 224 4.09 -5.36 -26.07
C GLY A 224 2.65 -5.14 -26.50
N ALA A 225 1.69 -5.63 -25.72
CA ALA A 225 0.26 -5.45 -26.02
C ALA A 225 -0.16 -3.97 -26.10
N VAL A 226 0.49 -3.09 -25.34
CA VAL A 226 0.28 -1.64 -25.44
C VAL A 226 0.74 -1.11 -26.79
N ARG A 227 1.93 -1.50 -27.26
CA ARG A 227 2.45 -1.09 -28.57
C ARG A 227 1.60 -1.66 -29.71
N ASP A 228 1.29 -2.95 -29.65
CA ASP A 228 0.44 -3.62 -30.64
C ASP A 228 -0.93 -2.92 -30.77
N LEU A 229 -1.51 -2.46 -29.65
CA LEU A 229 -2.74 -1.65 -29.66
C LEU A 229 -2.53 -0.29 -30.33
N LEU A 230 -1.45 0.41 -30.01
CA LEU A 230 -1.14 1.72 -30.60
C LEU A 230 -0.97 1.62 -32.11
N ASP A 231 -0.26 0.59 -32.58
CA ASP A 231 -0.02 0.33 -34.00
C ASP A 231 -1.30 -0.05 -34.73
N ALA A 232 -2.11 -0.93 -34.14
CA ALA A 232 -3.39 -1.35 -34.73
C ALA A 232 -4.44 -0.24 -34.79
N THR A 233 -4.38 0.75 -33.89
CA THR A 233 -5.39 1.82 -33.78
C THR A 233 -4.94 3.15 -34.35
N GLY A 234 -3.63 3.36 -34.57
CA GLY A 234 -3.07 4.67 -34.91
C GLY A 234 -3.22 5.71 -33.79
N ALA A 235 -3.47 5.27 -32.55
CA ALA A 235 -3.75 6.17 -31.44
C ALA A 235 -2.54 7.02 -31.02
N GLY A 236 -2.83 8.20 -30.48
CA GLY A 236 -1.86 8.98 -29.70
C GLY A 236 -1.65 8.35 -28.32
N HIS A 237 -0.49 8.57 -27.72
CA HIS A 237 -0.10 8.02 -26.43
C HIS A 237 0.42 9.09 -25.48
N LEU A 238 0.02 8.97 -24.22
CA LEU A 238 0.60 9.72 -23.11
C LEU A 238 1.04 8.76 -22.02
N ASP A 239 2.34 8.81 -21.71
CA ASP A 239 2.88 8.19 -20.53
C ASP A 239 2.52 8.98 -19.26
N THR A 240 2.80 8.34 -18.13
CA THR A 240 2.72 8.96 -16.83
C THR A 240 3.88 8.53 -15.95
N ALA A 241 4.05 9.15 -14.77
CA ALA A 241 5.13 8.77 -13.86
C ALA A 241 5.14 7.26 -13.54
N GLU A 242 3.95 6.66 -13.46
CA GLU A 242 3.77 5.23 -13.17
C GLU A 242 4.03 4.32 -14.38
N SER A 243 4.05 4.82 -15.62
CA SER A 243 4.12 4.01 -16.86
C SER A 243 5.23 4.44 -17.83
N ARG A 244 6.04 5.43 -17.46
CA ARG A 244 7.15 5.92 -18.27
C ARG A 244 8.09 4.78 -18.66
N GLY A 245 8.43 4.74 -19.94
CA GLY A 245 9.27 3.69 -20.54
C GLY A 245 8.51 2.44 -21.02
N VAL A 246 7.20 2.31 -20.77
CA VAL A 246 6.39 1.21 -21.33
C VAL A 246 6.36 1.27 -22.87
N VAL A 247 6.22 2.48 -23.41
CA VAL A 247 6.31 2.76 -24.84
C VAL A 247 7.64 3.47 -25.10
N PRO A 248 8.44 3.04 -26.08
CA PRO A 248 9.69 3.71 -26.47
C PRO A 248 9.49 5.19 -26.80
N TRP A 249 10.50 6.01 -26.57
CA TRP A 249 10.44 7.47 -26.75
C TRP A 249 10.36 7.90 -28.22
N ASP A 250 10.87 7.06 -29.11
CA ASP A 250 10.89 7.22 -30.56
C ASP A 250 9.63 6.65 -31.24
N HIS A 251 8.70 6.09 -30.46
CA HIS A 251 7.45 5.59 -31.01
C HIS A 251 6.58 6.75 -31.54
N PRO A 252 6.00 6.65 -32.76
CA PRO A 252 5.26 7.75 -33.40
C PRO A 252 3.98 8.15 -32.65
N SER A 253 3.52 7.35 -31.70
CA SER A 253 2.39 7.70 -30.83
C SER A 253 2.75 8.66 -29.71
N GLN A 254 4.01 8.97 -29.44
CA GLN A 254 4.39 9.78 -28.26
C GLN A 254 3.97 11.24 -28.42
N LEU A 255 3.09 11.71 -27.53
CA LEU A 255 2.52 13.07 -27.56
C LEU A 255 2.86 13.92 -26.31
N THR A 256 3.90 13.55 -25.56
CA THR A 256 4.19 14.09 -24.22
C THR A 256 4.33 15.62 -24.18
N ALA A 257 4.94 16.26 -25.19
CA ALA A 257 5.14 17.71 -25.22
C ALA A 257 3.89 18.53 -25.64
N VAL A 258 2.87 17.84 -26.15
CA VAL A 258 1.57 18.41 -26.55
C VAL A 258 0.41 17.83 -25.74
N ARG A 259 0.69 17.29 -24.55
CA ARG A 259 -0.27 16.65 -23.63
C ARG A 259 -1.62 17.36 -23.54
N SER A 260 -1.62 18.66 -23.23
CA SER A 260 -2.85 19.44 -23.05
C SER A 260 -3.71 19.48 -24.30
N ARG A 261 -3.09 19.60 -25.48
CA ARG A 261 -3.78 19.62 -26.77
C ARG A 261 -4.31 18.23 -27.12
N ALA A 262 -3.49 17.19 -26.96
CA ALA A 262 -3.91 15.81 -27.16
C ALA A 262 -5.13 15.45 -26.31
N MET A 263 -5.15 15.84 -25.03
CA MET A 263 -6.29 15.63 -24.14
C MET A 263 -7.52 16.45 -24.53
N ALA A 264 -7.35 17.71 -24.96
CA ALA A 264 -8.47 18.57 -25.34
C ALA A 264 -9.16 18.09 -26.64
N GLU A 265 -8.39 17.58 -27.60
CA GLU A 265 -8.88 17.21 -28.92
C GLU A 265 -9.39 15.77 -29.01
N ALA A 266 -8.95 14.86 -28.14
CA ALA A 266 -9.31 13.45 -28.20
C ALA A 266 -10.83 13.22 -28.17
N GLU A 267 -11.32 12.31 -29.00
CA GLU A 267 -12.74 11.91 -29.09
C GLU A 267 -13.00 10.55 -28.41
N LEU A 268 -11.95 9.75 -28.26
CA LEU A 268 -11.93 8.53 -27.48
C LEU A 268 -10.68 8.50 -26.61
N VAL A 269 -10.85 8.35 -25.30
CA VAL A 269 -9.75 8.20 -24.36
C VAL A 269 -9.76 6.79 -23.79
N VAL A 270 -8.64 6.09 -23.98
CA VAL A 270 -8.39 4.75 -23.46
C VAL A 270 -7.46 4.85 -22.26
N THR A 271 -7.94 4.51 -21.07
CA THR A 271 -7.07 4.41 -19.88
C THR A 271 -6.65 2.95 -19.67
N VAL A 272 -5.35 2.70 -19.50
CA VAL A 272 -4.78 1.34 -19.33
C VAL A 272 -4.10 1.25 -17.96
N GLY A 273 -4.73 0.56 -17.00
CA GLY A 273 -4.25 0.44 -15.63
C GLY A 273 -4.11 1.80 -14.93
N ARG A 274 -5.04 2.73 -15.22
CA ARG A 274 -4.89 4.15 -14.89
C ARG A 274 -6.15 4.77 -14.29
N ARG A 275 -5.96 5.43 -13.13
CA ARG A 275 -6.97 6.26 -12.49
C ARG A 275 -7.10 7.60 -13.20
N LEU A 276 -8.32 8.15 -13.22
CA LEU A 276 -8.58 9.55 -13.59
C LEU A 276 -8.28 10.46 -12.40
N ASP A 277 -7.01 10.77 -12.17
CA ASP A 277 -6.58 11.65 -11.08
C ASP A 277 -6.36 13.10 -11.56
N PHE A 278 -5.68 13.90 -10.73
CA PHE A 278 -5.37 15.29 -11.03
C PHE A 278 -4.55 15.46 -12.33
N GLN A 279 -3.74 14.48 -12.73
CA GLN A 279 -2.96 14.55 -13.97
C GLN A 279 -3.83 14.42 -15.22
N LEU A 280 -5.03 13.86 -15.04
CA LEU A 280 -6.05 13.74 -16.07
C LEU A 280 -7.27 14.64 -15.77
N GLY A 281 -7.10 15.67 -14.92
CA GLY A 281 -8.18 16.58 -14.57
C GLY A 281 -9.47 15.89 -14.12
N TYR A 282 -9.36 14.69 -13.53
CA TYR A 282 -10.48 13.85 -13.12
C TYR A 282 -11.47 13.48 -14.25
N GLY A 283 -11.08 13.59 -15.52
CA GLY A 283 -11.97 13.43 -16.67
C GLY A 283 -12.92 14.61 -16.90
N SER A 284 -12.58 15.80 -16.39
CA SER A 284 -13.36 17.03 -16.54
C SER A 284 -13.36 17.53 -17.98
N THR A 285 -14.50 18.06 -18.43
CA THR A 285 -14.67 18.70 -19.74
C THR A 285 -13.84 19.97 -19.90
N ALA A 286 -13.38 20.57 -18.79
CA ALA A 286 -12.42 21.69 -18.84
C ALA A 286 -11.05 21.26 -19.39
N VAL A 287 -10.69 19.98 -19.26
CA VAL A 287 -9.44 19.41 -19.81
C VAL A 287 -9.72 18.64 -21.10
N PHE A 288 -10.82 17.90 -21.13
CA PHE A 288 -11.27 17.12 -22.28
C PHE A 288 -12.41 17.83 -23.00
N ALA A 289 -12.08 18.90 -23.72
CA ALA A 289 -13.03 19.83 -24.33
C ALA A 289 -13.92 19.19 -25.41
N ALA A 290 -13.42 18.16 -26.10
CA ALA A 290 -14.18 17.41 -27.09
C ALA A 290 -15.19 16.40 -26.49
N GLU A 291 -15.33 16.36 -25.16
CA GLU A 291 -16.22 15.43 -24.44
C GLU A 291 -16.06 13.96 -24.91
N PRO A 292 -14.85 13.39 -24.79
CA PRO A 292 -14.54 12.08 -25.34
C PRO A 292 -15.40 10.99 -24.72
N ARG A 293 -15.57 9.93 -25.52
CA ARG A 293 -15.94 8.62 -25.01
C ARG A 293 -14.78 8.02 -24.22
N TRP A 294 -15.08 7.19 -23.24
CA TRP A 294 -14.12 6.63 -22.31
C TRP A 294 -14.12 5.10 -22.39
N LEU A 295 -12.99 4.54 -22.81
CA LEU A 295 -12.68 3.13 -22.61
C LEU A 295 -11.74 3.02 -21.41
N ARG A 296 -12.17 2.33 -20.36
CA ARG A 296 -11.35 2.17 -19.14
C ARG A 296 -11.00 0.71 -18.90
N VAL A 297 -9.71 0.43 -18.95
CA VAL A 297 -9.12 -0.89 -18.76
C VAL A 297 -8.32 -0.89 -17.47
N GLY A 298 -8.62 -1.80 -16.55
CA GLY A 298 -7.90 -1.89 -15.29
C GLY A 298 -8.43 -3.02 -14.41
N ARG A 299 -7.63 -3.39 -13.40
CA ARG A 299 -7.95 -4.49 -12.50
C ARG A 299 -8.91 -4.03 -11.39
N THR A 300 -8.77 -2.78 -10.95
CA THR A 300 -9.48 -2.28 -9.77
C THR A 300 -10.62 -1.34 -10.12
N THR A 301 -11.60 -1.23 -9.21
CA THR A 301 -12.74 -0.32 -9.35
C THR A 301 -12.30 1.14 -9.51
N GLU A 302 -11.22 1.57 -8.85
CA GLU A 302 -10.68 2.93 -8.97
C GLU A 302 -10.17 3.22 -10.40
N GLU A 303 -9.62 2.21 -11.08
CA GLU A 303 -9.10 2.32 -12.44
C GLU A 303 -10.20 2.34 -13.51
N ILE A 304 -11.36 1.72 -13.26
CA ILE A 304 -12.44 1.63 -14.26
C ILE A 304 -13.62 2.57 -13.98
N ALA A 305 -13.83 2.98 -12.72
CA ALA A 305 -15.01 3.75 -12.31
C ALA A 305 -14.68 5.00 -11.47
N GLY A 306 -13.45 5.16 -10.97
CA GLY A 306 -13.08 6.32 -10.16
C GLY A 306 -13.25 7.65 -10.89
N ASN A 307 -13.87 8.63 -10.23
CA ASN A 307 -14.23 9.98 -10.72
C ASN A 307 -15.24 10.04 -11.88
N ARG A 308 -14.98 9.32 -12.98
CA ARG A 308 -15.89 9.20 -14.12
C ARG A 308 -15.95 7.75 -14.57
N ARG A 309 -17.16 7.24 -14.76
CA ARG A 309 -17.36 5.90 -15.32
C ARG A 309 -16.99 5.89 -16.81
N GLY A 310 -16.35 4.82 -17.27
CA GLY A 310 -16.16 4.59 -18.70
C GLY A 310 -17.49 4.34 -19.42
N ASP A 311 -17.60 4.76 -20.68
CA ASP A 311 -18.68 4.33 -21.58
C ASP A 311 -18.56 2.82 -21.83
N VAL A 312 -17.33 2.33 -21.93
CA VAL A 312 -16.99 0.90 -21.86
C VAL A 312 -15.91 0.69 -20.80
N THR A 313 -16.08 -0.36 -20.00
CA THR A 313 -15.12 -0.75 -18.97
C THR A 313 -14.73 -2.21 -19.13
N VAL A 314 -13.43 -2.50 -19.08
CA VAL A 314 -12.88 -3.86 -19.09
C VAL A 314 -12.14 -4.07 -17.78
N GLN A 315 -12.78 -4.81 -16.87
CA GLN A 315 -12.18 -5.15 -15.58
C GLN A 315 -11.34 -6.42 -15.72
N ALA A 316 -10.04 -6.25 -15.82
CA ALA A 316 -9.06 -7.31 -16.03
C ALA A 316 -7.65 -6.78 -15.81
N ASP A 317 -6.67 -7.68 -15.77
CA ASP A 317 -5.28 -7.27 -15.92
C ASP A 317 -5.08 -6.63 -17.28
N ALA A 318 -4.34 -5.51 -17.31
CA ALA A 318 -4.32 -4.65 -18.49
C ALA A 318 -3.76 -5.40 -19.71
N GLY A 319 -2.65 -6.13 -19.54
CA GLY A 319 -2.08 -6.97 -20.60
C GLY A 319 -3.08 -8.00 -21.15
N ALA A 320 -3.78 -8.72 -20.27
CA ALA A 320 -4.77 -9.73 -20.68
C ALA A 320 -5.96 -9.10 -21.44
N ALA A 321 -6.43 -7.94 -20.99
CA ALA A 321 -7.47 -7.19 -21.70
C ALA A 321 -7.03 -6.75 -23.09
N LEU A 322 -5.82 -6.18 -23.22
CA LEU A 322 -5.30 -5.70 -24.50
C LEU A 322 -5.07 -6.85 -25.48
N ARG A 323 -4.48 -7.96 -25.03
CA ARG A 323 -4.32 -9.18 -25.85
C ARG A 323 -5.66 -9.70 -26.37
N ALA A 324 -6.67 -9.81 -25.49
CA ALA A 324 -7.99 -10.25 -25.90
C ALA A 324 -8.67 -9.30 -26.91
N MET A 325 -8.47 -7.99 -26.79
CA MET A 325 -8.97 -7.01 -27.77
C MET A 325 -8.28 -7.16 -29.13
N LEU A 326 -6.96 -7.35 -29.13
CA LEU A 326 -6.16 -7.55 -30.34
C LEU A 326 -6.56 -8.85 -31.06
N GLU A 327 -6.74 -9.95 -30.31
CA GLU A 327 -7.19 -11.25 -30.82
C GLU A 327 -8.61 -11.22 -31.38
N ALA A 328 -9.52 -10.46 -30.75
CA ALA A 328 -10.87 -10.23 -31.27
C ALA A 328 -10.89 -9.40 -32.56
N GLY A 329 -9.74 -8.80 -32.92
CA GLY A 329 -9.47 -8.11 -34.17
C GLY A 329 -9.95 -6.67 -34.18
N LEU A 330 -9.08 -5.72 -34.48
CA LEU A 330 -9.45 -4.30 -34.63
C LEU A 330 -9.81 -3.92 -36.08
N GLY A 331 -9.82 -4.90 -36.99
CA GLY A 331 -10.11 -4.75 -38.42
C GLY A 331 -8.86 -4.75 -39.30
N GLU A 332 -9.00 -4.99 -40.60
CA GLU A 332 -7.89 -5.00 -41.59
C GLU A 332 -7.60 -3.61 -42.18
N ARG A 333 -8.38 -2.60 -41.80
CA ARG A 333 -8.24 -1.25 -42.35
C ARG A 333 -7.06 -0.55 -41.68
N ALA A 334 -6.14 -0.02 -42.49
CA ALA A 334 -5.07 0.83 -41.99
C ALA A 334 -5.66 1.96 -41.14
N PRO A 335 -5.12 2.20 -39.93
CA PRO A 335 -5.66 3.23 -39.05
C PRO A 335 -5.45 4.62 -39.65
N ASP A 336 -6.39 5.53 -39.41
CA ASP A 336 -6.19 6.95 -39.73
C ASP A 336 -5.24 7.57 -38.69
N THR A 337 -4.02 7.87 -39.12
CA THR A 337 -2.97 8.42 -38.26
C THR A 337 -2.82 9.93 -38.40
N ALA A 338 -3.60 10.60 -39.26
CA ALA A 338 -3.35 11.99 -39.63
C ALA A 338 -3.33 12.93 -38.40
N TRP A 339 -4.27 12.75 -37.48
CA TRP A 339 -4.32 13.51 -36.23
C TRP A 339 -3.12 13.24 -35.31
N ARG A 340 -2.79 11.97 -35.10
CA ARG A 340 -1.62 11.56 -34.29
C ARG A 340 -0.34 12.14 -34.87
N ASP A 341 -0.15 12.01 -36.18
CA ASP A 341 1.08 12.43 -36.87
C ASP A 341 1.25 13.95 -36.85
N ALA A 342 0.15 14.70 -36.95
CA ALA A 342 0.17 16.15 -36.77
C ALA A 342 0.61 16.53 -35.35
N LEU A 343 0.04 15.91 -34.31
CA LEU A 343 0.45 16.17 -32.93
C LEU A 343 1.86 15.69 -32.62
N HIS A 344 2.30 14.60 -33.24
CA HIS A 344 3.65 14.08 -33.07
C HIS A 344 4.69 15.07 -33.62
N ARG A 345 4.50 15.59 -34.83
CA ARG A 345 5.37 16.65 -35.39
C ARG A 345 5.45 17.87 -34.47
N ASP A 346 4.31 18.37 -34.00
CA ASP A 346 4.26 19.49 -33.06
C ASP A 346 4.99 19.17 -31.74
N SER A 347 4.91 17.92 -31.28
CA SER A 347 5.62 17.43 -30.10
C SER A 347 7.13 17.43 -30.32
N GLU A 348 7.60 16.93 -31.46
CA GLU A 348 9.02 16.92 -31.84
C GLU A 348 9.59 18.33 -31.95
N GLU A 349 8.87 19.26 -32.60
CA GLU A 349 9.27 20.66 -32.70
C GLU A 349 9.41 21.32 -31.32
N ARG A 350 8.47 21.06 -30.40
CA ARG A 350 8.54 21.56 -29.02
C ARG A 350 9.71 20.96 -28.25
N ILE A 351 9.98 19.67 -28.42
CA ILE A 351 11.13 18.99 -27.79
C ILE A 351 12.43 19.57 -28.33
N ALA A 352 12.54 19.75 -29.64
CA ALA A 352 13.72 20.36 -30.29
C ALA A 352 13.95 21.78 -29.78
N MET A 353 12.90 22.61 -29.69
CA MET A 353 12.97 23.96 -29.14
C MET A 353 13.35 23.97 -27.64
N ALA A 354 12.86 23.01 -26.85
CA ALA A 354 13.23 22.91 -25.44
C ALA A 354 14.71 22.51 -25.28
N ARG A 355 15.21 21.59 -26.12
CA ARG A 355 16.61 21.17 -26.16
C ARG A 355 17.54 22.32 -26.55
N SER A 356 17.19 23.11 -27.58
CA SER A 356 18.01 24.25 -28.00
C SER A 356 18.06 25.40 -26.98
N ARG A 357 17.07 25.49 -26.09
CA ARG A 357 17.00 26.48 -25.00
C ARG A 357 17.61 26.00 -23.69
N THR A 358 17.90 24.71 -23.57
CA THR A 358 18.55 24.14 -22.40
C THR A 358 20.05 24.16 -22.66
N PRO A 359 20.84 25.03 -22.00
CA PRO A 359 22.29 24.93 -22.10
C PRO A 359 22.74 23.54 -21.66
N GLU A 360 23.75 22.96 -22.31
CA GLU A 360 24.39 21.74 -21.84
C GLU A 360 24.83 21.94 -20.38
N LEU A 361 24.09 21.33 -19.45
CA LEU A 361 24.41 21.34 -18.02
C LEU A 361 25.27 20.13 -17.64
N VAL A 362 25.94 19.54 -18.62
CA VAL A 362 26.78 18.36 -18.43
C VAL A 362 28.22 18.79 -18.69
N THR A 363 28.99 18.95 -17.62
CA THR A 363 30.45 18.88 -17.76
C THR A 363 30.83 17.41 -17.98
N GLY A 364 31.98 17.13 -18.62
CA GLY A 364 32.40 15.78 -19.06
C GLY A 364 32.53 14.70 -17.97
N ASP A 365 32.28 15.08 -16.73
CA ASP A 365 32.32 14.35 -15.47
C ASP A 365 30.92 14.09 -14.86
N GLY A 366 29.83 14.46 -15.55
CA GLY A 366 28.46 14.05 -15.20
C GLY A 366 27.82 14.77 -14.01
N GLY A 367 28.48 15.80 -13.46
CA GLY A 367 27.91 16.67 -12.44
C GLY A 367 27.01 17.75 -13.05
N ILE A 368 25.85 18.00 -12.44
CA ILE A 368 25.13 19.27 -12.66
C ILE A 368 25.90 20.34 -11.90
N PRO A 369 26.46 21.38 -12.55
CA PRO A 369 27.19 22.42 -11.85
C PRO A 369 26.21 23.22 -10.99
N LEU A 370 26.21 22.92 -9.69
CA LEU A 370 25.40 23.63 -8.69
C LEU A 370 25.68 25.14 -8.74
N ASP A 371 26.91 25.54 -9.06
CA ASP A 371 27.34 26.92 -9.20
C ASP A 371 26.75 27.63 -10.43
N ALA A 372 26.50 26.91 -11.53
CA ALA A 372 25.82 27.48 -12.69
C ALA A 372 24.31 27.66 -12.43
N ALA A 373 23.72 26.79 -11.61
CA ALA A 373 22.33 26.92 -11.17
C ALA A 373 22.16 28.03 -10.11
N LEU A 374 23.12 28.18 -9.19
CA LEU A 374 23.11 29.20 -8.13
C LEU A 374 23.56 30.58 -8.63
N GLY A 375 24.49 30.64 -9.59
CA GLY A 375 24.96 31.90 -10.20
C GLY A 375 23.86 32.68 -10.91
N ARG A 376 22.79 32.00 -11.37
CA ARG A 376 21.60 32.66 -11.95
C ARG A 376 20.59 33.17 -10.91
N LEU A 377 20.65 32.68 -9.68
CA LEU A 377 19.91 33.25 -8.54
C LEU A 377 20.62 34.50 -7.99
N ALA A 378 21.93 34.60 -8.19
CA ALA A 378 22.69 35.81 -7.90
C ALA A 378 22.68 36.76 -9.11
N ARG A 379 21.61 37.55 -9.27
CA ARG A 379 21.70 38.72 -10.18
C ARG A 379 22.78 39.68 -9.65
N PRO A 380 23.80 40.05 -10.46
CA PRO A 380 24.73 41.11 -10.09
C PRO A 380 24.03 42.45 -10.30
N GLY A 381 23.45 42.98 -9.22
CA GLY A 381 22.75 44.25 -9.25
C GLY A 381 22.23 44.58 -7.86
N GLY A 382 23.01 45.36 -7.12
CA GLY A 382 22.65 45.82 -5.79
C GLY A 382 21.34 46.58 -5.77
N ALA A 383 20.29 45.95 -5.27
CA ALA A 383 19.16 46.63 -4.66
C ALA A 383 19.00 46.06 -3.25
N ARG A 384 19.46 46.81 -2.25
CA ARG A 384 19.22 46.50 -0.84
C ARG A 384 17.71 46.40 -0.63
N LEU A 385 17.21 45.21 -0.33
CA LEU A 385 15.84 45.02 0.17
C LEU A 385 15.68 45.87 1.44
N PRO A 386 14.68 46.76 1.52
CA PRO A 386 14.48 47.56 2.72
C PRO A 386 14.09 46.63 3.87
N ARG A 387 14.91 46.61 4.93
CA ARG A 387 14.62 45.94 6.20
C ARG A 387 13.37 46.57 6.81
N ARG A 388 12.18 46.07 6.48
CA ARG A 388 10.97 46.38 7.24
C ARG A 388 11.08 45.69 8.60
N ARG A 389 11.45 46.44 9.63
CA ARG A 389 11.21 46.07 11.03
C ARG A 389 9.70 45.83 11.18
N ARG A 390 9.26 44.58 11.24
CA ARG A 390 7.91 44.24 11.71
C ARG A 390 7.84 44.55 13.20
N ALA A 391 7.35 45.74 13.53
CA ALA A 391 6.85 46.02 14.87
C ALA A 391 5.62 45.13 15.11
N LEU A 392 5.73 44.21 16.07
CA LEU A 392 4.60 43.48 16.63
C LEU A 392 3.66 44.49 17.32
N ARG A 393 2.69 45.02 16.56
CA ARG A 393 1.57 45.77 17.14
C ARG A 393 0.62 44.79 17.78
N ARG A 394 0.58 44.80 19.12
CA ARG A 394 -0.50 44.19 19.91
C ARG A 394 -1.84 44.78 19.46
N VAL A 395 -2.71 43.94 18.93
CA VAL A 395 -4.11 44.30 18.67
C VAL A 395 -4.82 44.34 20.02
N ARG A 396 -4.97 45.54 20.59
CA ARG A 396 -6.04 45.82 21.55
C ARG A 396 -7.23 46.30 20.73
N GLY A 397 -8.29 45.49 20.71
CA GLY A 397 -9.58 45.91 20.18
C GLY A 397 -10.14 47.04 21.03
N ALA A 398 -10.43 48.17 20.39
CA ALA A 398 -11.29 49.21 20.92
C ALA A 398 -12.21 49.65 19.79
N HIS A 399 -13.50 49.32 19.94
CA HIS A 399 -14.61 49.82 19.14
C HIS A 399 -14.73 51.35 19.27
N PRO A 400 -15.12 52.08 18.22
CA PRO A 400 -15.53 53.47 18.36
C PRO A 400 -16.96 53.56 18.92
N ALA A 401 -17.13 54.53 19.82
CA ALA A 401 -18.37 55.10 20.35
C ALA A 401 -19.29 55.60 19.21
N GLY A 402 -20.59 55.82 19.38
CA GLY A 402 -21.48 55.78 20.54
C GLY A 402 -22.81 56.43 20.11
N ALA A 403 -23.90 56.16 20.83
CA ALA A 403 -25.12 56.96 20.76
C ALA A 403 -25.79 57.02 22.15
N ALA A 404 -25.97 58.25 22.64
CA ALA A 404 -26.89 58.76 23.67
C ALA A 404 -26.93 58.04 25.04
N GLY A 405 -26.47 58.67 26.13
CA GLY A 405 -27.26 59.56 27.00
C GLY A 405 -27.80 58.74 28.19
N ASP A 406 -27.80 59.10 29.47
CA ASP A 406 -27.70 60.37 30.19
C ASP A 406 -27.37 60.03 31.67
N ARG A 407 -26.63 60.94 32.33
CA ARG A 407 -26.50 61.23 33.78
C ARG A 407 -26.46 60.13 34.87
N GLY A 408 -25.44 60.26 35.74
CA GLY A 408 -25.67 60.16 37.20
C GLY A 408 -24.49 59.78 38.10
N GLY A 409 -23.79 60.78 38.67
CA GLY A 409 -23.23 60.76 40.05
C GLY A 409 -22.05 59.80 40.37
N ARG A 410 -20.78 60.17 40.19
CA ARG A 410 -19.87 60.87 41.13
C ARG A 410 -19.58 60.21 42.51
N ARG A 411 -18.26 60.04 42.74
CA ARG A 411 -17.45 60.02 44.00
C ARG A 411 -17.34 58.69 44.76
N ARG A 412 -16.22 58.35 45.41
CA ARG A 412 -14.77 58.73 45.43
C ARG A 412 -14.08 57.62 46.28
N ARG A 413 -12.89 57.13 45.87
CA ARG A 413 -11.57 57.13 46.59
C ARG A 413 -11.61 56.69 48.06
N ALA A 414 -10.75 55.81 48.60
CA ALA A 414 -9.29 55.69 48.54
C ALA A 414 -8.89 54.28 49.09
N ARG A 415 -7.83 53.58 48.63
CA ARG A 415 -6.39 53.67 49.04
C ARG A 415 -6.24 53.45 50.56
N LEU A 416 -5.52 52.45 51.12
CA LEU A 416 -4.07 52.15 51.02
C LEU A 416 -3.76 50.80 51.75
N LEU A 417 -2.63 50.19 51.32
CA LEU A 417 -1.50 49.53 52.04
C LEU A 417 -1.70 48.69 53.32
N GLY A 418 -0.87 47.64 53.46
CA GLY A 418 -0.36 47.22 54.77
C GLY A 418 0.17 45.78 54.85
N ASP A 419 1.48 45.66 55.06
CA ASP A 419 2.34 44.47 55.23
C ASP A 419 2.02 43.48 56.36
N GLY A 420 2.72 42.34 56.32
CA GLY A 420 3.29 41.68 57.51
C GLY A 420 2.75 40.27 57.78
N ALA A 421 3.42 39.18 57.37
CA ALA A 421 4.63 38.56 57.94
C ALA A 421 4.36 37.49 59.02
N ARG A 422 4.75 36.24 58.68
CA ARG A 422 5.34 35.18 59.56
C ARG A 422 4.38 34.58 60.61
N HIS A 423 4.48 33.35 61.12
CA HIS A 423 5.51 32.32 61.17
C HIS A 423 4.85 30.95 61.49
N ARG A 424 5.42 29.87 60.94
CA ARG A 424 5.73 28.54 61.51
C ARG A 424 4.82 27.93 62.61
N GLY A 425 4.53 26.62 62.43
CA GLY A 425 4.38 25.69 63.56
C GLY A 425 3.45 24.50 63.30
N ALA A 426 4.01 23.37 62.85
CA ALA A 426 3.39 22.04 62.85
C ALA A 426 3.40 21.43 64.29
N PRO A 427 3.10 20.13 64.53
CA PRO A 427 2.11 19.17 64.01
C PRO A 427 1.38 18.36 65.14
N ARG A 428 0.64 17.29 64.76
CA ARG A 428 0.21 16.05 65.50
C ARG A 428 -1.24 16.08 66.03
N ARG A 429 -2.19 15.28 65.46
CA ARG A 429 -2.61 13.86 65.75
C ARG A 429 -3.26 13.69 67.16
N PRO A 430 -4.06 12.63 67.47
CA PRO A 430 -5.00 11.77 66.69
C PRO A 430 -6.28 11.35 67.48
N GLY A 431 -7.17 10.54 66.86
CA GLY A 431 -8.14 9.65 67.54
C GLY A 431 -9.52 10.26 67.87
N ALA A 432 -10.63 9.53 67.99
CA ALA A 432 -10.90 8.10 67.92
C ALA A 432 -12.43 7.86 67.87
N ARG A 433 -12.82 6.73 67.27
CA ARG A 433 -13.94 5.83 67.63
C ARG A 433 -15.41 6.34 67.58
N GLY A 434 -16.21 5.60 66.81
CA GLY A 434 -17.66 5.45 67.01
C GLY A 434 -18.20 4.31 66.15
N ARG A 435 -18.68 3.24 66.79
CA ARG A 435 -19.18 1.99 66.20
C ARG A 435 -20.53 2.18 65.49
N GLY A 436 -20.86 1.27 64.57
CA GLY A 436 -22.22 1.09 64.07
C GLY A 436 -22.28 0.17 62.86
N GLU A 437 -22.47 -1.12 63.09
CA GLU A 437 -22.79 -2.12 62.06
C GLU A 437 -24.12 -1.79 61.37
N GLN A 438 -24.22 -2.04 60.06
CA GLN A 438 -25.04 -3.11 59.48
C GLN A 438 -25.48 -2.82 58.03
N ARG A 439 -25.24 -3.87 57.22
CA ARG A 439 -26.07 -4.41 56.13
C ARG A 439 -26.24 -3.59 54.86
N GLY A 440 -25.82 -4.25 53.78
CA GLY A 440 -25.90 -3.79 52.42
C GLY A 440 -27.30 -3.84 51.82
N LEU A 441 -27.37 -3.24 50.63
CA LEU A 441 -28.48 -3.34 49.71
C LEU A 441 -27.89 -3.41 48.30
N GLU A 442 -27.99 -4.59 47.69
CA GLU A 442 -28.16 -4.71 46.26
C GLU A 442 -29.54 -4.15 45.91
N HIS A 443 -29.66 -3.37 44.83
CA HIS A 443 -30.92 -3.34 44.09
C HIS A 443 -30.73 -3.11 42.60
N ARG A 444 -31.48 -3.94 41.89
CA ARG A 444 -31.65 -4.09 40.45
C ARG A 444 -32.33 -2.89 39.77
N ALA A 445 -32.13 -2.90 38.46
CA ALA A 445 -32.72 -2.09 37.40
C ALA A 445 -34.24 -1.87 37.42
N ALA A 446 -34.65 -0.70 36.89
CA ALA A 446 -35.76 -0.53 35.93
C ALA A 446 -35.70 0.89 35.32
N GLY A 447 -35.90 1.03 33.99
CA GLY A 447 -36.28 2.30 33.34
C GLY A 447 -37.78 2.64 33.59
N PRO A 448 -38.38 3.72 33.04
CA PRO A 448 -38.28 4.11 31.61
C PRO A 448 -38.35 5.64 31.28
N ASP A 449 -38.18 5.94 29.97
CA ASP A 449 -38.71 7.06 29.14
C ASP A 449 -38.58 8.55 29.53
N ARG A 450 -37.89 9.35 28.67
CA ARG A 450 -38.52 10.34 27.75
C ARG A 450 -37.51 11.16 26.92
N ALA A 451 -38.02 11.58 25.76
CA ALA A 451 -37.40 12.20 24.59
C ALA A 451 -36.80 13.62 24.78
N LEU A 452 -35.86 13.99 23.87
CA LEU A 452 -35.95 15.15 22.96
C LEU A 452 -34.70 15.24 22.06
N ARG A 453 -34.88 14.99 20.75
CA ARG A 453 -33.92 15.31 19.67
C ARG A 453 -34.34 16.60 18.99
N ARG A 454 -33.39 17.50 18.69
CA ARG A 454 -33.56 18.64 17.76
C ARG A 454 -32.71 18.43 16.50
N GLU A 455 -33.35 18.57 15.33
CA GLU A 455 -32.77 18.52 13.97
C GLU A 455 -32.00 19.80 13.58
N PRO A 456 -31.23 19.75 12.47
CA PRO A 456 -31.07 20.88 11.57
C PRO A 456 -31.73 20.67 10.18
N ARG A 457 -32.25 21.78 9.65
CA ARG A 457 -33.17 21.92 8.50
C ARG A 457 -32.55 21.60 7.12
N ARG A 458 -33.35 20.97 6.24
CA ARG A 458 -33.12 20.81 4.79
C ARG A 458 -33.72 21.99 3.98
N ARG A 459 -33.04 22.37 2.89
CA ARG A 459 -33.60 23.20 1.79
C ARG A 459 -34.30 22.30 0.76
N ARG A 460 -35.43 22.79 0.22
CA ARG A 460 -36.35 22.12 -0.73
C ARG A 460 -35.85 22.19 -2.17
N ALA A 461 -36.05 21.12 -2.93
CA ALA A 461 -36.26 21.14 -4.38
C ALA A 461 -37.28 20.05 -4.76
N ALA A 462 -38.21 20.40 -5.65
CA ALA A 462 -39.45 19.69 -5.95
C ALA A 462 -39.24 18.41 -6.78
N ARG A 463 -40.10 17.39 -6.58
CA ARG A 463 -40.21 16.18 -7.40
C ARG A 463 -41.60 16.13 -8.06
N LEU A 464 -41.63 15.91 -9.38
CA LEU A 464 -42.79 15.34 -10.10
C LEU A 464 -42.84 13.80 -9.89
N PRO A 465 -44.01 13.14 -9.95
CA PRO A 465 -44.11 11.70 -9.78
C PRO A 465 -44.12 10.94 -11.12
N LEU A 466 -43.29 9.91 -11.21
CA LEU A 466 -43.35 8.87 -12.25
C LEU A 466 -44.22 7.69 -11.76
N ARG A 467 -45.15 7.25 -12.62
CA ARG A 467 -46.02 6.07 -12.41
C ARG A 467 -45.24 4.75 -12.60
N PRO A 468 -45.60 3.66 -11.91
CA PRO A 468 -45.07 2.32 -12.19
C PRO A 468 -46.00 1.53 -13.14
N ALA A 469 -45.41 0.86 -14.14
CA ALA A 469 -46.12 -0.08 -15.02
C ALA A 469 -46.10 -1.51 -14.44
N ARG A 470 -47.27 -2.17 -14.42
CA ARG A 470 -47.45 -3.61 -14.16
C ARG A 470 -47.46 -4.39 -15.49
N PRO A 471 -47.04 -5.67 -15.53
CA PRO A 471 -47.27 -6.55 -16.68
C PRO A 471 -48.41 -7.55 -16.42
N ARG A 472 -49.33 -7.75 -17.38
CA ARG A 472 -50.20 -8.95 -17.48
C ARG A 472 -50.65 -9.26 -18.93
N ALA A 473 -50.14 -10.39 -19.43
CA ALA A 473 -50.76 -11.53 -20.14
C ALA A 473 -51.94 -11.42 -21.15
N GLY A 474 -51.79 -12.16 -22.27
CA GLY A 474 -52.83 -12.86 -23.08
C GLY A 474 -53.27 -12.12 -24.36
N ARG A 475 -53.47 -12.71 -25.56
CA ARG A 475 -53.54 -14.08 -26.12
C ARG A 475 -53.47 -13.98 -27.69
N PRO A 476 -53.41 -15.10 -28.45
CA PRO A 476 -52.81 -15.20 -29.81
C PRO A 476 -53.82 -15.30 -30.98
N ARG A 477 -53.32 -15.26 -32.23
CA ARG A 477 -54.00 -15.78 -33.43
C ARG A 477 -53.08 -16.65 -34.32
N ARG A 478 -53.52 -17.93 -34.46
CA ARG A 478 -53.50 -18.90 -35.60
C ARG A 478 -52.72 -18.52 -36.87
N ALA A 479 -52.19 -19.43 -37.70
CA ALA A 479 -52.04 -20.88 -37.73
C ALA A 479 -51.13 -21.23 -38.93
N GLY A 480 -50.35 -22.31 -38.83
CA GLY A 480 -49.62 -22.90 -39.96
C GLY A 480 -49.17 -24.31 -39.61
N ARG A 481 -49.85 -25.31 -40.19
CA ARG A 481 -49.70 -26.74 -39.92
C ARG A 481 -48.40 -27.30 -40.51
N GLY A 482 -47.75 -28.22 -39.80
CA GLY A 482 -46.71 -29.09 -40.35
C GLY A 482 -46.32 -30.19 -39.37
N ARG A 483 -46.84 -31.40 -39.59
CA ARG A 483 -46.68 -32.62 -38.78
C ARG A 483 -45.22 -33.14 -38.81
N ARG A 484 -44.74 -33.69 -37.69
CA ARG A 484 -44.21 -35.08 -37.51
C ARG A 484 -43.56 -35.23 -36.13
N ASN A 485 -43.78 -36.38 -35.48
CA ASN A 485 -43.26 -36.81 -34.17
C ASN A 485 -43.11 -38.36 -34.27
N PRO A 486 -42.43 -39.08 -33.36
CA PRO A 486 -41.02 -39.06 -32.93
C PRO A 486 -40.36 -40.45 -33.17
N PRO A 487 -39.22 -40.81 -32.52
CA PRO A 487 -39.35 -41.61 -31.29
C PRO A 487 -38.32 -41.32 -30.16
N ARG A 488 -38.57 -42.01 -29.04
CA ARG A 488 -38.06 -41.89 -27.66
C ARG A 488 -36.70 -42.57 -27.39
N ARG A 489 -36.20 -42.30 -26.15
CA ARG A 489 -35.27 -43.08 -25.27
C ARG A 489 -33.79 -42.70 -25.40
N ALA A 490 -32.94 -42.71 -24.37
CA ALA A 490 -33.00 -42.82 -22.91
C ALA A 490 -31.61 -42.42 -22.36
N ALA A 491 -31.53 -42.04 -21.08
CA ALA A 491 -30.29 -41.68 -20.37
C ALA A 491 -29.29 -42.85 -20.21
N PRO A 492 -28.00 -42.57 -19.90
CA PRO A 492 -27.17 -43.53 -19.19
C PRO A 492 -26.56 -43.01 -17.87
N ARG A 493 -26.53 -43.91 -16.89
CA ARG A 493 -25.79 -43.90 -15.61
C ARG A 493 -24.40 -44.54 -15.78
N PRO A 494 -23.50 -44.49 -14.76
CA PRO A 494 -22.03 -44.54 -14.93
C PRO A 494 -21.44 -45.97 -15.00
N ARG A 495 -20.22 -46.07 -15.55
CA ARG A 495 -19.48 -47.32 -15.76
C ARG A 495 -18.59 -47.69 -14.57
N GLU A 496 -18.75 -48.94 -14.13
CA GLU A 496 -17.85 -49.69 -13.23
C GLU A 496 -16.64 -50.31 -13.98
N ARG A 497 -15.60 -50.61 -13.20
CA ARG A 497 -14.35 -51.29 -13.57
C ARG A 497 -14.55 -52.79 -13.86
N PRO A 498 -13.62 -53.45 -14.58
CA PRO A 498 -13.44 -54.89 -14.47
C PRO A 498 -12.13 -55.30 -13.76
N ARG A 499 -12.23 -56.43 -13.04
CA ARG A 499 -11.15 -57.22 -12.42
C ARG A 499 -10.74 -58.39 -13.35
N GLY A 500 -9.51 -58.90 -13.18
CA GLY A 500 -9.11 -60.28 -13.53
C GLY A 500 -7.58 -60.44 -13.37
N ARG A 501 -7.04 -61.02 -12.28
CA ARG A 501 -6.86 -62.45 -11.89
C ARG A 501 -5.38 -62.91 -12.07
N ARG A 502 -4.71 -63.26 -10.93
CA ARG A 502 -4.12 -64.58 -10.55
C ARG A 502 -2.62 -64.71 -10.93
N ARG A 503 -1.67 -65.29 -10.17
CA ARG A 503 -1.57 -66.39 -9.17
C ARG A 503 -0.21 -66.26 -8.40
N VAL A 504 -0.14 -66.54 -7.08
CA VAL A 504 0.51 -67.70 -6.39
C VAL A 504 1.92 -67.44 -5.82
N GLY A 505 2.13 -67.80 -4.55
CA GLY A 505 3.45 -68.16 -3.99
C GLY A 505 3.76 -67.63 -2.59
N GLN A 506 3.36 -68.36 -1.53
CA GLN A 506 3.97 -68.35 -0.18
C GLN A 506 5.24 -69.25 -0.18
N PRO A 507 6.19 -69.20 0.79
CA PRO A 507 6.03 -69.42 2.25
C PRO A 507 6.79 -68.40 3.14
N ARG A 508 6.42 -68.09 4.40
CA ARG A 508 6.37 -68.80 5.71
C ARG A 508 7.73 -69.10 6.39
N ALA A 509 7.85 -68.55 7.62
CA ALA A 509 8.42 -69.11 8.87
C ALA A 509 9.86 -68.75 9.36
N GLY A 510 9.98 -68.60 10.69
CA GLY A 510 11.22 -68.61 11.51
C GLY A 510 11.49 -67.31 12.30
N LEU A 511 10.97 -67.03 13.50
CA LEU A 511 11.21 -67.58 14.86
C LEU A 511 12.66 -67.41 15.43
N ALA A 512 12.71 -66.69 16.56
CA ALA A 512 13.50 -66.94 17.80
C ALA A 512 14.94 -66.41 17.99
N GLY A 513 15.19 -65.95 19.23
CA GLY A 513 16.47 -66.00 19.95
C GLY A 513 17.09 -64.64 20.30
N LEU A 514 17.01 -64.16 21.56
CA LEU A 514 18.01 -64.32 22.65
C LEU A 514 19.38 -63.68 22.31
N ALA A 515 20.16 -63.04 23.17
CA ALA A 515 20.07 -62.48 24.52
C ALA A 515 21.47 -61.91 24.86
N GLN A 516 21.50 -60.94 25.79
CA GLN A 516 22.53 -60.75 26.82
C GLN A 516 23.94 -60.17 26.53
N ARG A 517 24.20 -59.08 27.29
CA ARG A 517 25.29 -58.85 28.28
C ARG A 517 26.56 -58.04 27.92
N HIS A 518 26.68 -56.93 28.68
CA HIS A 518 27.78 -56.44 29.54
C HIS A 518 29.07 -55.78 29.01
N GLY A 519 29.40 -54.65 29.67
CA GLY A 519 30.73 -54.06 29.88
C GLY A 519 30.65 -52.53 29.98
N ARG A 520 30.38 -51.88 31.13
CA ARG A 520 31.26 -51.48 32.26
C ARG A 520 32.49 -50.62 31.92
N GLY A 521 32.58 -49.45 32.59
CA GLY A 521 33.78 -48.65 32.90
C GLY A 521 34.12 -47.55 31.88
N ALA A 522 34.54 -46.33 32.22
CA ALA A 522 34.92 -45.68 33.47
C ALA A 522 34.92 -44.14 33.26
N HIS A 523 34.86 -43.38 34.36
CA HIS A 523 34.96 -41.91 34.42
C HIS A 523 36.21 -41.53 35.29
N PRO A 524 36.52 -40.23 35.48
CA PRO A 524 37.70 -39.48 35.02
C PRO A 524 38.80 -39.29 36.11
N PRO A 525 39.81 -38.40 35.92
CA PRO A 525 39.78 -37.04 36.56
C PRO A 525 40.53 -35.98 35.72
N GLY A 526 40.67 -34.68 36.00
CA GLY A 526 40.38 -33.73 37.09
C GLY A 526 40.83 -32.32 36.60
N ALA A 527 40.16 -31.21 36.95
CA ALA A 527 40.39 -30.33 38.11
C ALA A 527 41.32 -29.11 37.85
N GLY A 528 40.88 -27.92 38.28
CA GLY A 528 41.68 -26.67 38.40
C GLY A 528 40.93 -25.43 37.88
N ALA A 529 40.04 -24.72 38.60
CA ALA A 529 40.15 -23.96 39.85
C ALA A 529 40.48 -22.44 39.65
N VAL A 530 39.50 -21.61 40.05
CA VAL A 530 39.62 -20.34 40.80
C VAL A 530 40.11 -19.05 40.08
N GLY A 531 39.22 -18.04 40.05
CA GLY A 531 39.56 -16.64 39.71
C GLY A 531 40.06 -15.82 40.92
N PRO A 532 40.27 -14.50 40.75
CA PRO A 532 39.47 -13.57 41.57
C PRO A 532 39.08 -12.25 40.87
N ARG A 533 38.20 -11.53 41.57
CA ARG A 533 37.51 -10.26 41.24
C ARG A 533 38.44 -9.04 41.08
N GLY A 534 38.02 -8.06 40.29
CA GLY A 534 38.58 -6.70 40.27
C GLY A 534 37.82 -5.74 39.32
N THR A 535 37.69 -4.48 39.73
CA THR A 535 36.72 -3.44 39.34
C THR A 535 37.08 -2.54 38.15
N HIS A 536 36.04 -1.93 37.55
CA HIS A 536 35.96 -0.61 36.88
C HIS A 536 36.77 -0.27 35.60
N SER A 537 36.00 0.23 34.61
CA SER A 537 36.19 1.48 33.84
C SER A 537 36.26 1.36 32.30
N ALA A 538 35.44 2.23 31.68
CA ALA A 538 35.69 3.03 30.49
C ALA A 538 36.03 2.36 29.13
N GLY A 539 35.13 2.61 28.17
CA GLY A 539 35.49 3.14 26.85
C GLY A 539 36.23 2.21 25.90
N SER A 540 35.51 1.63 24.94
CA SER A 540 36.13 1.21 23.69
C SER A 540 35.33 1.74 22.51
N ALA A 541 35.97 2.67 21.81
CA ALA A 541 35.53 3.26 20.57
C ALA A 541 35.62 2.23 19.44
N TYR A 542 34.51 1.99 18.74
CA TYR A 542 34.53 1.26 17.48
C TYR A 542 35.02 2.20 16.35
N PRO A 543 36.00 1.80 15.53
CA PRO A 543 36.41 2.62 14.40
C PRO A 543 35.33 2.59 13.32
N LEU A 544 34.71 3.75 13.08
CA LEU A 544 33.88 4.04 11.91
C LEU A 544 34.72 3.87 10.64
N ARG A 545 34.54 2.77 9.92
CA ARG A 545 34.91 2.69 8.51
C ARG A 545 33.80 3.33 7.69
N ILE A 546 34.01 4.58 7.30
CA ILE A 546 33.27 5.20 6.18
C ILE A 546 33.73 4.46 4.92
N VAL A 547 32.86 3.63 4.35
CA VAL A 547 33.10 3.00 3.06
C VAL A 547 32.67 4.00 1.98
N PRO A 548 33.59 4.51 1.12
CA PRO A 548 33.19 5.32 -0.02
C PRO A 548 32.45 4.43 -1.03
N ALA A 549 31.31 4.91 -1.52
CA ALA A 549 30.50 4.23 -2.53
C ALA A 549 31.32 4.02 -3.82
N PRO A 550 31.39 2.79 -4.39
CA PRO A 550 31.90 2.59 -5.73
C PRO A 550 30.84 2.99 -6.76
N SER A 551 31.29 3.74 -7.75
CA SER A 551 30.57 4.22 -8.93
C SER A 551 29.94 3.07 -9.72
N PHE A 552 28.62 2.89 -9.58
CA PHE A 552 27.86 1.88 -10.33
C PHE A 552 27.16 2.53 -11.54
N ILE A 553 27.95 2.89 -12.56
CA ILE A 553 27.46 3.12 -13.93
C ILE A 553 28.43 2.41 -14.88
N ARG A 554 28.15 1.13 -15.14
CA ARG A 554 28.50 0.36 -16.36
C ARG A 554 28.26 -1.13 -16.09
N ALA A 555 27.08 -1.62 -16.47
CA ALA A 555 26.85 -2.99 -16.96
C ALA A 555 25.34 -3.22 -17.13
N ILE A 556 24.79 -2.72 -18.23
CA ILE A 556 23.69 -3.39 -18.93
C ILE A 556 24.19 -3.51 -20.36
N GLY A 557 24.71 -4.69 -20.68
CA GLY A 557 24.90 -5.19 -22.04
C GLY A 557 23.92 -6.32 -22.24
#